data_AF-A0A2H3BWV2-F1
#
_entry.id   AF-A0A2H3BWV2-F1
#
_cell.length_a   1.000
_cell.length_b   1.000
_cell.length_c   1.000
_cell.angle_alpha   90.00
_cell.angle_beta   90.00
_cell.angle_gamma   90.00
#
_symmetry.space_group_name_H-M   'P 1'
#
loop_
_entity.id
_entity.type
_entity.pdbx_description
1 polymer ?
#
loop_
_entity_poly.entity_id
_entity_poly.type
_entity_poly.pdbx_seq_one_letter_code
_entity_poly.pdbx_strand_id
1 'polypeptide(L)'
;MSGPVYIGLLNLNVQHYTAYFTGPDTISFSDSLHGSPQSDVLPILCWAFAETPIIIPDTVMVGEIARQGVTGGAGSCSIAAHNFLERHLDFMVERWTGLSSSRHQDGLLRDLIVYNNIASHTPGVSKPFFSYCIY
;
A
#
# COMPACT_ATOMS: atom_id res chain seq x y z
N MET A 1 -18.25 13.73 -16.76
CA MET A 1 -17.39 14.18 -15.64
C MET A 1 -16.84 12.92 -15.01
N SER A 2 -15.54 12.65 -15.13
CA SER A 2 -14.92 11.54 -14.39
C SER A 2 -14.88 11.92 -12.92
N GLY A 3 -15.25 10.98 -12.04
CA GLY A 3 -15.10 11.17 -10.59
C GLY A 3 -13.63 11.33 -10.18
N PRO A 4 -13.36 11.69 -8.91
CA PRO A 4 -12.00 11.72 -8.39
C PRO A 4 -11.35 10.34 -8.54
N VAL A 5 -10.09 10.33 -9.00
CA VAL A 5 -9.30 9.10 -9.13
C VAL A 5 -8.45 8.94 -7.88
N TYR A 6 -8.65 7.81 -7.20
CA TYR A 6 -7.89 7.46 -6.00
C TYR A 6 -6.76 6.50 -6.39
N ILE A 7 -5.55 6.80 -5.93
CA ILE A 7 -4.35 6.03 -6.21
C ILE A 7 -3.72 5.65 -4.87
N GLY A 8 -3.61 4.35 -4.62
CA GLY A 8 -2.80 3.80 -3.54
C GLY A 8 -1.42 3.40 -4.06
N LEU A 9 -0.37 3.86 -3.41
CA LEU A 9 1.02 3.57 -3.73
C LEU A 9 1.73 2.98 -2.51
N LEU A 10 2.35 1.82 -2.69
CA LEU A 10 3.36 1.30 -1.77
C LEU A 10 4.74 1.74 -2.24
N ASN A 11 5.50 2.38 -1.36
CA ASN A 11 6.85 2.83 -1.64
C ASN A 11 7.85 2.06 -0.77
N LEU A 12 8.80 1.37 -1.40
CA LEU A 12 9.89 0.65 -0.74
C LEU A 12 11.16 1.50 -0.78
N ASN A 13 11.61 1.96 0.39
CA ASN A 13 12.90 2.63 0.54
C ASN A 13 13.89 1.73 1.29
N VAL A 14 14.90 1.22 0.57
CA VAL A 14 15.94 0.29 1.03
C VAL A 14 15.35 -1.03 1.57
N GLN A 15 14.77 -1.02 2.77
CA GLN A 15 14.19 -2.17 3.46
C GLN A 15 12.91 -1.79 4.23
N HIS A 16 12.32 -0.63 3.94
CA HIS A 16 11.17 -0.13 4.66
C HIS A 16 10.05 0.29 3.72
N TYR A 17 8.85 -0.23 3.98
CA TYR A 17 7.65 0.10 3.22
C TYR A 17 6.92 1.28 3.88
N THR A 18 6.51 2.21 3.02
CA THR A 18 5.64 3.34 3.32
C THR A 18 4.47 3.34 2.33
N ALA A 19 3.40 4.06 2.64
CA ALA A 19 2.22 4.12 1.78
C ALA A 19 1.80 5.56 1.51
N TYR A 20 1.24 5.78 0.32
CA TYR A 20 0.63 7.04 -0.10
C TYR A 20 -0.76 6.76 -0.69
N PHE A 21 -1.74 7.59 -0.38
CA PHE A 21 -3.08 7.48 -0.93
C PHE A 21 -3.55 8.85 -1.43
N THR A 22 -3.86 8.98 -2.72
CA THR A 22 -4.34 10.26 -3.28
C THR A 22 -5.82 10.44 -2.99
N GLY A 23 -6.16 11.51 -2.29
CA GLY A 23 -7.53 12.03 -2.17
C GLY A 23 -7.80 13.16 -3.17
N PRO A 24 -8.98 13.80 -3.09
CA PRO A 24 -9.34 14.92 -3.97
C PRO A 24 -8.42 16.14 -3.79
N ASP A 25 -8.06 16.45 -2.53
CA ASP A 25 -7.35 17.69 -2.18
C ASP A 25 -5.97 17.45 -1.56
N THR A 26 -5.69 16.22 -1.12
CA THR A 26 -4.47 15.89 -0.37
C THR A 26 -4.01 14.47 -0.67
N ILE A 27 -2.72 14.21 -0.48
CA ILE A 27 -2.14 12.87 -0.45
C ILE A 27 -1.92 12.46 1.02
N SER A 28 -2.55 11.37 1.45
CA SER A 28 -2.32 10.80 2.78
C SER A 28 -1.06 9.92 2.74
N PHE A 29 -0.11 10.16 3.63
CA PHE A 29 1.13 9.40 3.79
C PHE A 29 1.10 8.54 5.05
N SER A 30 1.68 7.36 5.01
CA SER A 30 1.83 6.50 6.18
C SER A 30 3.21 5.85 6.26
N ASP A 31 3.77 5.91 7.46
CA ASP A 31 5.00 5.26 7.85
C ASP A 31 4.83 4.66 9.25
N SER A 32 4.94 3.33 9.38
CA SER A 32 4.84 2.64 10.67
C SER A 32 6.03 2.90 11.61
N LEU A 33 7.11 3.52 11.15
CA LEU A 33 8.20 4.04 11.98
C LEU A 33 7.99 5.50 12.39
N HIS A 34 6.92 6.14 11.90
CA HIS A 34 6.60 7.55 12.11
C HIS A 34 7.68 8.51 11.58
N GLY A 35 8.30 8.16 10.45
CA GLY A 35 9.15 9.07 9.69
C GLY A 35 8.36 10.12 8.93
N SER A 36 9.09 10.95 8.19
CA SER A 36 8.51 11.99 7.33
C SER A 36 8.26 11.48 5.92
N PRO A 37 7.28 12.06 5.19
CA PRO A 37 7.11 11.78 3.77
C PRO A 37 8.39 12.03 2.98
N GLN A 38 8.68 11.18 2.01
CA GLN A 38 9.79 11.38 1.08
C GLN A 38 9.44 12.47 0.07
N SER A 39 10.39 13.37 -0.21
CA SER A 39 10.18 14.55 -1.06
C SER A 39 10.10 14.24 -2.56
N ASP A 40 10.49 13.04 -2.97
CA ASP A 40 10.54 12.57 -4.36
C ASP A 40 9.23 11.95 -4.84
N VAL A 41 8.35 11.51 -3.94
CA VAL A 41 7.11 10.81 -4.30
C VAL A 41 6.14 11.70 -5.09
N LEU A 42 5.99 12.97 -4.70
CA LEU A 42 5.11 13.89 -5.43
C LEU A 42 5.61 14.15 -6.87
N PRO A 43 6.89 14.50 -7.10
CA PRO A 43 7.46 14.54 -8.45
C PRO A 43 7.23 13.28 -9.28
N ILE A 44 7.36 12.09 -8.67
CA ILE A 44 7.15 10.80 -9.35
C ILE A 44 5.69 10.64 -9.76
N LEU A 45 4.73 10.94 -8.87
CA LEU A 45 3.30 10.88 -9.19
C LEU A 45 2.94 11.86 -10.31
N CYS A 46 3.40 13.11 -10.21
CA CYS A 46 3.17 14.11 -11.25
C CYS A 46 3.75 13.67 -12.60
N TRP A 47 4.95 13.10 -12.62
CA TRP A 47 5.57 12.56 -13.82
C TRP A 47 4.79 11.37 -14.40
N ALA A 48 4.41 10.40 -13.56
CA ALA A 48 3.71 9.19 -13.99
C ALA A 48 2.33 9.47 -14.62
N PHE A 49 1.69 10.57 -14.20
CA PHE A 49 0.34 10.94 -14.64
C PHE A 49 0.29 12.19 -15.53
N ALA A 50 1.44 12.71 -15.98
CA ALA A 50 1.53 13.98 -16.72
C ALA A 50 0.70 14.03 -18.01
N GLU A 51 0.53 12.89 -18.69
CA GLU A 51 -0.24 12.79 -19.95
C GLU A 51 -1.66 12.25 -19.74
N THR A 52 -2.15 12.28 -18.49
CA THR A 52 -3.47 11.77 -18.12
C THR A 52 -4.36 12.89 -17.59
N PRO A 53 -5.69 12.72 -17.57
CA PRO A 53 -6.60 13.69 -16.94
C PRO A 53 -6.56 13.66 -15.40
N ILE A 54 -5.67 12.85 -14.78
CA ILE A 54 -5.57 12.71 -13.34
C ILE A 54 -4.80 13.91 -12.78
N ILE A 55 -5.42 14.62 -11.84
CA ILE A 55 -4.80 15.72 -11.10
C ILE A 55 -4.23 15.17 -9.81
N ILE A 56 -2.93 15.37 -9.57
CA ILE A 56 -2.25 14.96 -8.34
C ILE A 56 -2.25 16.16 -7.37
N PRO A 57 -2.77 16.01 -6.14
CA PRO A 57 -2.68 17.06 -5.13
C PRO A 57 -1.21 17.36 -4.76
N ASP A 58 -0.90 18.61 -4.48
CA ASP A 58 0.45 19.05 -4.08
C ASP A 58 0.72 18.95 -2.57
N THR A 59 -0.33 18.70 -1.79
CA THR A 59 -0.28 18.71 -0.33
C THR A 59 -0.25 17.29 0.21
N VAL A 60 0.80 16.96 0.98
CA VAL A 60 0.95 15.66 1.65
C VAL A 60 0.63 15.79 3.14
N MET A 61 -0.26 14.97 3.65
CA MET A 61 -0.62 14.89 5.07
C MET A 61 -0.18 13.56 5.67
N VAL A 62 0.37 13.59 6.89
CA VAL A 62 0.69 12.36 7.63
C VAL A 62 -0.61 11.75 8.16
N GLY A 63 -0.90 10.54 7.72
CA GLY A 63 -2.03 9.74 8.15
C GLY A 63 -1.77 9.01 9.47
N GLU A 64 -2.86 8.55 10.09
CA GLU A 64 -2.80 7.85 11.37
C GLU A 64 -2.50 6.35 11.18
N ILE A 65 -1.34 5.92 11.68
CA ILE A 65 -0.95 4.49 11.72
C ILE A 65 -0.29 4.13 13.05
N ALA A 66 -0.50 2.89 13.50
CA ALA A 66 0.21 2.36 14.65
C ALA A 66 1.72 2.27 14.39
N ARG A 67 2.52 2.42 15.46
CA ARG A 67 3.98 2.30 15.36
C ARG A 67 4.41 0.84 15.40
N GLN A 68 5.29 0.42 14.49
CA GLN A 68 5.93 -0.90 14.56
C GLN A 68 7.03 -0.92 15.63
N GLY A 69 7.15 -2.00 16.41
CA GLY A 69 8.16 -2.06 17.47
C GLY A 69 8.01 -3.25 18.43
N VAL A 70 8.60 -3.08 19.63
CA VAL A 70 8.84 -4.14 20.62
C VAL A 70 7.55 -4.81 21.12
N THR A 71 6.42 -4.10 21.09
CA THR A 71 5.11 -4.62 21.53
C THR A 71 4.34 -5.35 20.42
N GLY A 72 5.00 -5.74 19.34
CA GLY A 72 4.44 -6.53 18.22
C GLY A 72 4.62 -5.86 16.85
N GLY A 73 4.65 -6.66 15.79
CA GLY A 73 4.70 -6.15 14.40
C GLY A 73 6.08 -5.70 13.90
N ALA A 74 7.17 -6.06 14.58
CA ALA A 74 8.52 -5.87 14.04
C ALA A 74 8.67 -6.53 12.66
N GLY A 75 9.30 -5.82 11.72
CA GLY A 75 9.45 -6.30 10.33
C GLY A 75 8.16 -6.36 9.51
N SER A 76 7.05 -5.80 10.01
CA SER A 76 5.74 -5.82 9.33
C SER A 76 5.38 -4.50 8.64
N CYS A 77 6.36 -3.68 8.25
CA CYS A 77 6.11 -2.38 7.60
C CYS A 77 5.27 -2.52 6.32
N SER A 78 5.48 -3.58 5.54
CA SER A 78 4.67 -3.89 4.35
C SER A 78 3.21 -4.13 4.69
N ILE A 79 2.94 -4.88 5.76
CA ILE A 79 1.59 -5.20 6.25
C ILE A 79 0.89 -3.95 6.78
N ALA A 80 1.63 -3.13 7.54
CA ALA A 80 1.15 -1.87 8.06
C ALA A 80 0.79 -0.89 6.91
N ALA A 81 1.69 -0.74 5.94
CA ALA A 81 1.49 0.07 4.75
C ALA A 81 0.32 -0.42 3.89
N HIS A 82 0.18 -1.73 3.69
CA HIS A 82 -0.95 -2.32 2.97
C HIS A 82 -2.28 -2.06 3.67
N ASN A 83 -2.36 -2.33 4.97
CA ASN A 83 -3.57 -2.06 5.75
C ASN A 83 -3.98 -0.59 5.70
N PHE A 84 -3.01 0.33 5.72
CA PHE A 84 -3.31 1.76 5.55
C PHE A 84 -4.04 2.05 4.24
N LEU A 85 -3.60 1.48 3.11
CA LEU A 85 -4.26 1.66 1.81
C LEU A 85 -5.63 0.99 1.79
N GLU A 86 -5.71 -0.24 2.28
CA GLU A 86 -6.95 -1.03 2.34
C GLU A 86 -8.04 -0.28 3.10
N ARG A 87 -7.68 0.37 4.21
CA ARG A 87 -8.61 1.16 5.03
C ARG A 87 -9.12 2.45 4.39
N HIS A 88 -8.43 2.97 3.39
CA HIS A 88 -8.95 4.07 2.58
C HIS A 88 -10.00 3.60 1.57
N LEU A 89 -9.99 2.31 1.22
CA LEU A 89 -10.97 1.69 0.33
C LEU A 89 -12.16 1.13 1.11
N ASP A 90 -11.91 0.56 2.29
CA ASP A 90 -12.93 0.01 3.18
C ASP A 90 -12.64 0.37 4.63
N PHE A 91 -13.46 1.27 5.19
CA PHE A 91 -13.31 1.72 6.57
C PHE A 91 -13.63 0.63 7.62
N MET A 92 -14.28 -0.47 7.21
CA MET A 92 -14.59 -1.61 8.08
C MET A 92 -13.38 -2.51 8.34
N VAL A 93 -12.32 -2.38 7.55
CA VAL A 93 -11.07 -3.11 7.76
C VAL A 93 -10.44 -2.70 9.08
N GLU A 94 -10.13 -3.70 9.91
CA GLU A 94 -9.51 -3.51 11.22
C GLU A 94 -8.20 -2.73 11.10
N ARG A 95 -7.93 -1.81 12.03
CA ARG A 95 -6.65 -1.11 12.09
C ARG A 95 -5.53 -2.10 12.36
N TRP A 96 -4.49 -2.07 11.54
CA TRP A 96 -3.27 -2.79 11.86
C TRP A 96 -2.65 -2.25 13.15
N THR A 97 -2.28 -3.17 14.02
CA THR A 97 -1.48 -2.95 15.20
C THR A 97 -0.41 -4.03 15.27
N GLY A 98 0.62 -3.82 16.09
CA GLY A 98 1.61 -4.85 16.33
C GLY A 98 1.02 -6.19 16.80
N LEU A 99 -0.09 -6.15 17.55
CA LEU A 99 -0.79 -7.32 18.07
C LEU A 99 -1.65 -8.04 17.02
N SER A 100 -2.23 -7.30 16.07
CA SER A 100 -3.04 -7.87 14.99
C SER A 100 -2.21 -8.26 13.75
N SER A 101 -0.90 -8.01 13.74
CA SER A 101 -0.04 -8.18 12.57
C SER A 101 -0.11 -9.60 11.97
N SER A 102 -0.11 -10.65 12.80
CA SER A 102 -0.20 -12.04 12.33
C SER A 102 -1.53 -12.31 11.60
N ARG A 103 -2.65 -11.82 12.13
CA ARG A 103 -3.97 -11.95 11.49
C ARG A 103 -3.98 -11.29 10.11
N HIS A 104 -3.40 -10.10 9.98
CA HIS A 104 -3.30 -9.43 8.68
C HIS A 104 -2.38 -10.19 7.72
N GLN A 105 -1.26 -10.73 8.19
CA GLN A 105 -0.36 -11.58 7.38
C GLN A 105 -1.06 -12.84 6.88
N ASP A 106 -1.80 -13.54 7.75
CA ASP A 106 -2.55 -14.74 7.38
C ASP A 106 -3.63 -14.42 6.32
N GLY A 107 -4.30 -13.27 6.47
CA GLY A 107 -5.26 -12.76 5.48
C GLY A 107 -4.61 -12.53 4.12
N LEU A 108 -3.51 -11.78 4.07
CA LEU A 108 -2.79 -11.50 2.82
C LEU A 108 -2.22 -12.75 2.18
N LEU A 109 -1.70 -13.69 2.98
CA LEU A 109 -1.21 -14.97 2.48
C LEU A 109 -2.35 -15.80 1.88
N ARG A 110 -3.52 -15.83 2.53
CA ARG A 110 -4.70 -16.50 1.99
C ARG A 110 -5.10 -15.88 0.66
N ASP A 111 -5.17 -14.56 0.56
CA ASP A 111 -5.53 -13.86 -0.68
C ASP A 111 -4.54 -14.16 -1.80
N LEU A 112 -3.25 -14.23 -1.48
CA LEU A 112 -2.20 -14.62 -2.42
C LEU A 112 -2.39 -16.03 -2.95
N ILE A 113 -2.71 -16.99 -2.07
CA ILE A 113 -2.98 -18.38 -2.44
C ILE A 113 -4.22 -18.46 -3.34
N VAL A 114 -5.29 -17.74 -3.00
CA VAL A 114 -6.52 -17.68 -3.80
C VAL A 114 -6.24 -17.08 -5.17
N TYR A 115 -5.54 -15.95 -5.22
CA TYR A 115 -5.15 -15.30 -6.47
C TYR A 115 -4.33 -16.25 -7.35
N ASN A 116 -3.29 -16.89 -6.79
CA ASN A 116 -2.46 -17.85 -7.53
C ASN A 116 -3.28 -19.03 -8.06
N ASN A 117 -4.23 -19.54 -7.27
CA ASN A 117 -5.11 -20.62 -7.69
C ASN A 117 -5.96 -20.19 -8.89
N ILE A 118 -6.62 -19.04 -8.81
CA ILE A 118 -7.45 -18.50 -9.91
C ILE A 118 -6.59 -18.26 -11.16
N ALA A 119 -5.45 -17.59 -11.01
CA ALA A 119 -4.55 -17.27 -12.12
C ALA A 119 -4.04 -18.53 -12.83
N SER A 120 -3.69 -19.58 -12.07
CA SER A 120 -3.16 -20.84 -12.62
C SER A 120 -4.19 -21.64 -13.42
N HIS A 121 -5.48 -21.41 -13.20
CA HIS A 121 -6.58 -22.05 -13.92
C HIS A 121 -7.21 -21.13 -14.99
N THR A 122 -6.71 -19.91 -15.15
CA THR A 122 -7.19 -18.95 -16.15
C THR A 122 -6.45 -19.16 -17.48
N PRO A 123 -7.14 -19.54 -18.58
CA PRO A 123 -6.51 -19.73 -19.88
C PRO A 123 -5.80 -18.45 -20.35
N GLY A 124 -4.54 -18.57 -20.80
CA GLY A 124 -3.75 -17.44 -21.34
C GLY A 124 -2.77 -16.80 -20.35
N VAL A 125 -2.79 -17.15 -19.06
CA VAL A 125 -1.79 -16.69 -18.07
C VAL A 125 -0.67 -17.74 -17.98
N SER A 126 0.40 -17.56 -18.77
CA SER A 126 1.41 -18.62 -19.00
C SER A 126 2.62 -18.61 -18.06
N LYS A 127 2.67 -17.77 -17.02
CA LYS A 127 3.82 -17.71 -16.11
C LYS A 127 3.43 -18.08 -14.67
N PRO A 128 4.11 -19.05 -14.04
CA PRO A 128 3.87 -19.38 -12.64
C PRO A 128 4.24 -18.20 -11.74
N PHE A 129 3.44 -17.97 -10.71
CA PHE A 129 3.55 -16.86 -9.75
C PHE A 129 4.97 -16.69 -9.17
N PHE A 130 5.70 -17.80 -8.95
CA PHE A 130 7.06 -17.80 -8.40
C PHE A 130 8.11 -17.16 -9.31
N SER A 131 7.83 -16.92 -10.59
CA SER A 131 8.75 -16.20 -11.48
C SER A 131 8.92 -14.72 -11.12
N TYR A 132 8.06 -14.16 -10.26
CA TYR A 132 8.07 -12.74 -9.89
C TYR A 132 8.53 -12.48 -8.44
N CYS A 133 8.75 -13.52 -7.64
CA CYS A 133 9.06 -13.41 -6.20
C CYS A 133 10.53 -13.72 -5.84
N ILE A 134 11.45 -13.70 -6.81
CA ILE A 134 12.88 -13.93 -6.57
C ILE A 134 13.66 -12.77 -7.19
N TYR A 135 13.90 -11.72 -6.41
CA TYR A 135 15.07 -10.84 -6.47
C TYR A 135 15.32 -10.24 -5.09
#